data_AF-A0A7V0V2B8-F1
#
_entry.id   AF-A0A7V0V2B8-F1
#
_cell.length_a   1.000
_cell.length_b   1.000
_cell.length_c   1.000
_cell.angle_alpha   90.00
_cell.angle_beta   90.00
_cell.angle_gamma   90.00
#
_symmetry.space_group_name_H-M   'P 1'
#
loop_
_entity.id
_entity.type
_entity.pdbx_description
1 polymer ?
#
loop_
_entity_poly.entity_id
_entity_poly.type
_entity_poly.pdbx_seq_one_letter_code
_entity_poly.pdbx_strand_id
1 'polypeptide(L)'
;EAVFDAACAAGVRTVRVSIATLYPKTWRRSIEWYDPSPEERAEIARRLQELAAARGLELYACADPSLVQAGIRPSACVDGALLAALHPRHLPAPTHKDPGQRPACGCTPSVDIASYRMRCPHACRYCYASPQGFR
;
A
#
# COMPACT_ATOMS: atom_id res chain seq x y z
N GLU A 1 0.99 -15.35 8.65
CA GLU A 1 1.46 -16.65 8.12
C GLU A 1 0.52 -17.18 7.05
N ALA A 2 -0.71 -17.56 7.39
CA ALA A 2 -1.70 -18.10 6.42
C ALA A 2 -1.88 -17.26 5.14
N VAL A 3 -1.84 -15.92 5.22
CA VAL A 3 -1.91 -15.05 4.04
C VAL A 3 -0.73 -15.26 3.08
N PHE A 4 0.47 -15.47 3.61
CA PHE A 4 1.67 -15.69 2.80
C PHE A 4 1.66 -17.09 2.20
N ASP A 5 1.18 -18.09 2.95
CA ASP A 5 0.97 -19.45 2.43
C ASP A 5 -0.03 -19.44 1.27
N ALA A 6 -1.16 -18.76 1.44
CA ALA A 6 -2.17 -18.62 0.40
C ALA A 6 -1.63 -17.86 -0.83
N ALA A 7 -0.84 -16.81 -0.62
CA ALA A 7 -0.19 -16.07 -1.71
C ALA A 7 0.74 -16.98 -2.52
N CYS A 8 1.59 -17.77 -1.86
CA CYS A 8 2.46 -18.74 -2.53
C CYS A 8 1.67 -19.80 -3.29
N ALA A 9 0.64 -20.38 -2.68
CA ALA A 9 -0.21 -21.37 -3.31
C ALA A 9 -0.92 -20.81 -4.57
N ALA A 10 -1.20 -19.51 -4.59
CA ALA A 10 -1.77 -18.81 -5.74
C ALA A 10 -0.73 -18.37 -6.79
N GLY A 11 0.56 -18.72 -6.61
CA GLY A 11 1.63 -18.34 -7.55
C GLY A 11 2.08 -16.88 -7.44
N VAL A 12 1.72 -16.18 -6.36
CA VAL A 12 2.20 -14.82 -6.10
C VAL A 12 3.69 -14.87 -5.79
N ARG A 13 4.46 -13.99 -6.42
CA ARG A 13 5.92 -13.85 -6.20
C ARG A 13 6.30 -12.64 -5.35
N THR A 14 5.43 -11.63 -5.32
CA THR A 14 5.72 -10.33 -4.73
C THR A 14 4.58 -9.88 -3.82
N VAL A 15 4.92 -9.50 -2.60
CA VAL A 15 3.98 -8.96 -1.60
C VAL A 15 4.39 -7.53 -1.25
N ARG A 16 3.42 -6.62 -1.27
CA ARG A 16 3.60 -5.22 -0.87
C ARG A 16 2.80 -4.98 0.40
N VAL A 17 3.44 -4.47 1.44
CA VAL A 17 2.81 -4.19 2.74
C VAL A 17 2.82 -2.69 3.04
N SER A 18 1.84 -2.25 3.81
CA SER A 18 1.74 -0.90 4.33
C SER A 18 1.27 -0.94 5.78
N ILE A 19 1.71 0.04 6.58
CA ILE A 19 1.04 0.38 7.83
C ILE A 19 -0.03 1.41 7.50
N ALA A 20 -1.26 1.19 7.97
CA ALA A 20 -2.35 2.07 7.60
C ALA A 20 -2.13 3.47 8.18
N THR A 21 -2.17 4.48 7.32
CA THR A 21 -2.19 5.88 7.73
C THR A 21 -3.61 6.40 7.59
N LEU A 22 -4.28 6.60 8.72
CA LEU A 22 -5.64 7.10 8.71
C LEU A 22 -5.70 8.60 8.35
N TYR A 23 -6.78 9.03 7.71
CA TYR A 23 -6.99 10.43 7.37
C TYR A 23 -7.65 11.20 8.53
N PRO A 24 -7.35 12.48 8.78
CA PRO A 24 -7.97 13.23 9.89
C PRO A 24 -9.52 13.20 9.90
N LYS A 25 -10.13 13.15 8.71
CA LYS A 25 -11.59 13.04 8.55
C LYS A 25 -12.17 11.69 8.96
N THR A 26 -11.38 10.62 9.00
CA THR A 26 -11.85 9.31 9.47
C THR A 26 -11.97 9.25 11.00
N TRP A 27 -11.22 10.08 11.74
CA TRP A 27 -11.37 10.18 13.21
C TRP A 27 -12.76 10.65 13.65
N ARG A 28 -13.40 11.51 12.85
CA ARG A 28 -14.76 12.01 13.12
C ARG A 28 -15.83 10.90 13.10
N ARG A 29 -15.48 9.69 12.64
CA ARG A 29 -16.36 8.53 12.58
C ARG A 29 -16.15 7.55 13.74
N SER A 30 -15.48 7.99 14.81
CA SER A 30 -15.22 7.20 16.03
C SER A 30 -14.63 5.82 15.70
N ILE A 31 -13.65 5.81 14.80
CA ILE A 31 -12.87 4.59 14.52
C ILE A 31 -11.87 4.45 15.66
N GLU A 32 -11.98 3.34 16.39
CA GLU A 32 -10.90 2.89 17.25
C GLU A 32 -9.79 2.31 16.36
N TRP A 33 -8.58 2.82 16.55
CA TRP A 33 -7.43 2.45 15.74
C TRP A 33 -6.23 2.26 16.63
N TYR A 34 -5.59 1.11 16.46
CA TYR A 34 -4.29 0.83 17.03
C TYR A 34 -3.22 1.23 16.02
N ASP A 35 -2.40 2.20 16.40
CA ASP A 35 -1.24 2.60 15.63
C ASP A 35 0.03 2.08 16.34
N PRO A 36 0.72 1.05 15.80
CA PRO A 36 1.89 0.48 16.45
C PRO A 36 3.03 1.49 16.56
N SER A 37 3.79 1.40 17.66
CA SER A 37 5.00 2.20 17.87
C SER A 37 6.04 1.91 16.76
N PRO A 38 7.02 2.80 16.54
CA PRO A 38 8.10 2.55 15.60
C PRO A 38 8.82 1.21 15.85
N GLU A 39 9.03 0.86 17.12
CA GLU A 39 9.67 -0.40 17.54
C GLU A 39 8.78 -1.61 17.22
N GLU A 40 7.47 -1.52 17.50
CA GLU A 40 6.51 -2.57 17.16
C GLU A 40 6.41 -2.77 15.64
N ARG A 41 6.42 -1.67 14.87
CA ARG A 41 6.46 -1.72 13.39
C ARG A 41 7.71 -2.41 12.87
N ALA A 42 8.88 -2.12 13.47
CA ALA A 42 10.13 -2.75 13.09
C ALA A 42 10.12 -4.26 13.38
N GLU A 43 9.54 -4.69 14.51
CA GLU A 43 9.39 -6.11 14.82
C GLU A 43 8.41 -6.80 13.87
N ILE A 44 7.28 -6.17 13.56
CA ILE A 44 6.34 -6.64 12.52
C ILE A 44 7.06 -6.79 11.18
N ALA A 45 7.86 -5.80 10.79
CA ALA A 45 8.61 -5.81 9.54
C ALA A 45 9.58 -7.00 9.47
N ARG A 46 10.38 -7.21 10.53
CA ARG A 46 11.32 -8.34 10.65
C ARG A 46 10.59 -9.67 10.49
N ARG A 47 9.48 -9.85 11.22
CA ARG A 47 8.68 -11.07 11.16
C ARG A 47 8.11 -11.30 9.76
N LEU A 48 7.58 -10.27 9.11
CA LEU A 48 7.06 -10.38 7.74
C LEU A 48 8.18 -10.74 6.75
N GLN A 49 9.38 -10.18 6.92
CA GLN A 49 10.52 -10.46 6.06
C GLN A 49 11.01 -11.91 6.20
N GLU A 50 11.07 -12.44 7.42
CA GLU A 50 11.35 -13.87 7.68
C GLU A 50 10.34 -14.77 7.00
N LEU A 51 9.04 -14.46 7.15
CA LEU A 51 7.96 -15.23 6.56
C LEU A 51 8.01 -15.20 5.02
N ALA A 52 8.35 -14.04 4.44
CA ALA A 52 8.54 -13.88 3.00
C ALA A 52 9.72 -14.73 2.51
N ALA A 53 10.88 -14.59 3.16
CA ALA A 53 12.12 -15.26 2.78
C ALA A 53 11.99 -16.79 2.85
N ALA A 54 11.37 -17.32 3.91
CA ALA A 54 11.11 -18.75 4.07
C ALA A 54 10.24 -19.35 2.96
N ARG A 55 9.54 -18.50 2.19
CA ARG A 55 8.62 -18.89 1.12
C ARG A 55 9.06 -18.43 -0.27
N GLY A 56 10.23 -17.81 -0.39
CA GLY A 56 10.71 -17.24 -1.65
C GLY A 56 9.87 -16.06 -2.17
N LEU A 57 9.14 -15.37 -1.30
CA LEU A 57 8.37 -14.17 -1.65
C LEU A 57 9.25 -12.91 -1.55
N GLU A 58 9.12 -12.02 -2.52
CA GLU A 58 9.72 -10.69 -2.44
C GLU A 58 8.81 -9.73 -1.67
N LEU A 59 9.32 -9.15 -0.59
CA LEU A 59 8.57 -8.22 0.25
C LEU A 59 8.98 -6.77 0.00
N TYR A 60 7.97 -5.90 -0.12
CA TYR A 60 8.15 -4.47 -0.33
C TYR A 60 7.31 -3.63 0.65
N ALA A 61 7.83 -2.47 1.05
CA ALA A 61 7.22 -1.56 1.99
C ALA A 61 6.70 -0.29 1.29
N CYS A 62 5.41 0.01 1.45
CA CYS A 62 4.78 1.19 0.86
C CYS A 62 4.92 2.40 1.78
N ALA A 63 5.83 3.31 1.40
CA ALA A 63 5.95 4.68 1.92
C ALA A 63 6.03 4.81 3.46
N ASP A 64 6.50 3.77 4.16
CA ASP A 64 6.71 3.77 5.61
C ASP A 64 8.22 3.63 5.92
N PRO A 65 8.86 4.68 6.50
CA PRO A 65 10.28 4.65 6.83
C PRO A 65 10.67 3.57 7.84
N SER A 66 9.81 3.22 8.80
CA SER A 66 10.11 2.22 9.83
C SER A 66 10.27 0.82 9.22
N LEU A 67 9.42 0.48 8.25
CA LEU A 67 9.51 -0.79 7.52
C LEU A 67 10.79 -0.87 6.66
N VAL A 68 11.17 0.26 6.04
CA VAL A 68 12.39 0.33 5.22
C VAL A 68 13.65 0.26 6.08
N GLN A 69 13.67 0.94 7.23
CA GLN A 69 14.76 0.88 8.21
C GLN A 69 14.93 -0.53 8.78
N ALA A 70 13.84 -1.30 8.88
CA ALA A 70 13.86 -2.71 9.26
C ALA A 70 14.30 -3.66 8.12
N GLY A 71 14.71 -3.14 6.96
CA GLY A 71 15.29 -3.94 5.86
C GLY A 71 14.33 -4.33 4.75
N ILE A 72 13.06 -3.89 4.77
CA ILE A 72 12.13 -4.14 3.67
C ILE A 72 12.38 -3.16 2.51
N ARG A 73 12.46 -3.65 1.28
CA ARG A 73 12.71 -2.80 0.11
C ARG A 73 11.57 -1.80 -0.11
N PRO A 74 11.83 -0.55 -0.52
CA PRO A 74 10.78 0.41 -0.80
C PRO A 74 9.93 -0.03 -1.99
N SER A 75 8.62 0.19 -1.91
CA SER A 75 7.66 -0.19 -2.95
C SER A 75 7.33 0.94 -3.93
N ALA A 76 7.07 0.56 -5.17
CA ALA A 76 6.21 1.27 -6.10
C ALA A 76 4.94 0.43 -6.29
N CYS A 77 3.80 0.88 -5.75
CA CYS A 77 2.51 0.18 -5.95
C CYS A 77 1.99 0.39 -7.38
N VAL A 78 2.18 1.60 -7.91
CA VAL A 78 2.08 1.88 -9.35
C VAL A 78 3.50 1.99 -9.87
N ASP A 79 3.95 0.96 -10.59
CA ASP A 79 5.31 0.83 -11.08
C ASP A 79 5.31 0.86 -12.61
N GLY A 80 5.62 2.01 -13.20
CA GLY A 80 5.65 2.17 -14.65
C GLY A 80 6.64 1.27 -15.38
N ALA A 81 7.78 0.91 -14.75
CA ALA A 81 8.72 -0.02 -15.36
C ALA A 81 8.13 -1.44 -15.43
N LEU A 82 7.51 -1.88 -14.33
CA LEU A 82 6.79 -3.16 -14.30
C LEU A 82 5.60 -3.16 -15.28
N LEU A 83 4.82 -2.08 -15.33
CA LEU A 83 3.68 -1.96 -16.24
C LEU A 83 4.12 -2.03 -17.71
N ALA A 84 5.18 -1.33 -18.09
CA ALA A 84 5.74 -1.39 -19.44
C ALA A 84 6.26 -2.80 -19.79
N ALA A 85 6.92 -3.47 -18.84
CA ALA A 85 7.41 -4.83 -19.02
C ALA A 85 6.27 -5.85 -19.19
N LEU A 86 5.17 -5.69 -18.45
CA LEU A 86 4.01 -6.59 -18.48
C LEU A 86 3.06 -6.32 -19.65
N HIS A 87 3.07 -5.12 -20.23
CA HIS A 87 2.18 -4.77 -21.32
C HIS A 87 2.47 -5.64 -22.56
N PRO A 88 1.48 -6.29 -23.22
CA PRO A 88 1.73 -7.22 -24.34
C PRO A 88 2.48 -6.63 -25.54
N ARG A 89 2.39 -5.30 -25.70
CA ARG A 89 3.09 -4.53 -26.74
C ARG A 89 4.27 -3.71 -26.22
N HIS A 90 4.64 -3.86 -24.95
CA HIS A 90 5.67 -3.07 -24.28
C HIS A 90 5.51 -1.55 -24.45
N LEU A 91 4.27 -1.06 -24.32
CA LEU A 91 4.03 0.38 -24.44
C LEU A 91 4.68 1.10 -23.26
N PRO A 92 5.24 2.29 -23.49
CA PRO A 92 5.90 3.04 -22.44
C PRO A 92 4.90 3.51 -21.39
N ALA A 93 5.32 3.49 -20.13
CA ALA A 93 4.66 4.14 -19.02
C ALA A 93 5.66 5.10 -18.34
N PRO A 94 5.18 6.14 -17.64
CA PRO A 94 6.06 7.02 -16.86
C PRO A 94 6.89 6.23 -15.86
N THR A 95 8.21 6.43 -15.82
CA THR A 95 9.12 5.71 -14.90
C THR A 95 9.70 6.58 -13.79
N HIS A 96 9.51 7.90 -13.87
CA HIS A 96 9.91 8.82 -12.81
C HIS A 96 8.93 8.75 -11.63
N LYS A 97 9.40 9.12 -10.44
CA LYS A 97 8.55 9.23 -9.24
C LYS A 97 7.47 10.29 -9.47
N ASP A 98 6.23 9.99 -9.10
CA ASP A 98 5.15 10.96 -9.05
C ASP A 98 5.44 12.06 -8.00
N PRO A 99 5.57 13.33 -8.40
CA PRO A 99 5.82 14.44 -7.47
C PRO A 99 4.65 14.70 -6.52
N GLY A 100 3.42 14.27 -6.86
CA GLY A 100 2.24 14.41 -6.02
C GLY A 100 2.15 13.38 -4.88
N GLN A 101 2.99 12.35 -4.90
CA GLN A 101 3.01 11.31 -3.88
C GLN A 101 3.97 11.64 -2.73
N ARG A 102 3.72 11.02 -1.57
CA ARG A 102 4.55 11.14 -0.36
C ARG A 102 6.06 11.01 -0.67
N PRO A 103 6.96 11.69 0.08
CA PRO A 103 8.40 11.65 -0.19
C PRO A 103 8.98 10.23 -0.28
N ALA A 104 8.57 9.33 0.63
CA ALA A 104 9.00 7.94 0.67
C ALA A 104 8.27 7.00 -0.32
N CYS A 105 7.31 7.52 -1.11
CA CYS A 105 6.56 6.71 -2.08
C CYS A 105 7.35 6.53 -3.38
N GLY A 106 7.47 5.29 -3.86
CA GLY A 106 8.12 4.97 -5.14
C GLY A 106 7.20 4.97 -6.36
N CYS A 107 5.90 5.25 -6.20
CA CYS A 107 4.96 5.17 -7.32
C CYS A 107 5.30 6.16 -8.45
N THR A 108 5.05 5.72 -9.67
CA THR A 108 5.09 6.55 -10.88
C THR A 108 3.76 7.29 -11.09
N PRO A 109 3.73 8.38 -11.90
CA PRO A 109 2.51 9.13 -12.18
C PRO A 109 1.34 8.25 -12.57
N SER A 110 0.17 8.54 -11.98
CA SER A 110 -1.09 7.86 -12.27
C SER A 110 -2.27 8.80 -12.09
N VAL A 111 -3.42 8.39 -12.64
CA VAL A 111 -4.69 9.10 -12.48
C VAL A 111 -5.57 8.26 -11.56
N ASP A 112 -6.02 8.86 -10.46
CA ASP A 112 -7.00 8.25 -9.56
C ASP A 112 -8.36 8.12 -10.28
N ILE A 113 -8.98 6.95 -10.17
CA ILE A 113 -10.31 6.67 -10.73
C ILE A 113 -11.45 6.91 -9.73
N ALA A 114 -11.12 7.22 -8.47
CA ALA A 114 -12.09 7.47 -7.42
C ALA A 114 -12.79 8.84 -7.57
N SER A 115 -13.95 8.99 -6.92
CA SER A 115 -14.69 10.25 -6.86
C SER A 115 -14.84 10.74 -5.42
N TYR A 116 -14.47 12.00 -5.22
CA TYR A 116 -14.67 12.72 -3.95
C TYR A 116 -15.99 13.51 -3.91
N ARG A 117 -16.73 13.55 -5.04
CA ARG A 117 -17.93 14.39 -5.20
C ARG A 117 -19.21 13.59 -5.44
N MET A 118 -19.11 12.28 -5.65
CA MET A 118 -20.28 11.44 -5.82
C MET A 118 -21.13 11.40 -4.55
N ARG A 119 -22.44 11.17 -4.69
CA ARG A 119 -23.27 10.71 -3.57
C ARG A 119 -23.00 9.23 -3.35
N CYS A 120 -22.72 8.83 -2.12
CA CYS A 120 -22.44 7.43 -1.78
C CYS A 120 -23.16 7.05 -0.48
N PRO A 121 -24.09 6.07 -0.51
CA PRO A 121 -24.86 5.68 0.66
C PRO A 121 -24.14 4.65 1.55
N HIS A 122 -22.98 4.13 1.15
CA HIS A 122 -22.33 2.99 1.82
C HIS A 122 -21.79 3.26 3.23
N ALA A 123 -21.74 4.52 3.68
CA ALA A 123 -21.39 4.87 5.07
C ALA A 123 -20.07 4.27 5.59
N CYS A 124 -19.11 3.89 4.72
CA CYS A 124 -17.98 3.07 5.16
C CYS A 124 -17.21 3.74 6.31
N ARG A 125 -16.93 3.00 7.38
CA ARG A 125 -16.25 3.54 8.58
C ARG A 125 -14.95 4.25 8.21
N TYR A 126 -14.14 3.63 7.36
CA TYR A 126 -12.86 4.18 6.89
C TYR A 126 -12.96 4.96 5.56
N CYS A 127 -14.13 5.49 5.20
CA CYS A 127 -14.26 6.28 3.98
C CYS A 127 -13.51 7.60 4.10
N TYR A 128 -12.33 7.68 3.51
CA TYR A 128 -11.62 8.94 3.40
C TYR A 128 -12.26 9.85 2.34
N ALA A 129 -13.02 9.38 1.35
CA ALA A 129 -13.62 10.30 0.36
C ALA A 129 -14.61 11.30 0.98
N SER A 130 -15.27 10.96 2.10
CA SER A 130 -16.33 11.74 2.75
C SER A 130 -17.36 12.35 1.76
N PRO A 131 -17.97 11.51 0.90
CA PRO A 131 -18.88 11.95 -0.15
C PRO A 131 -20.13 12.65 0.38
N GLN A 132 -20.71 13.53 -0.44
CA GLN A 132 -21.92 14.28 -0.08
C GLN A 132 -23.13 13.35 0.10
N GLY A 133 -24.02 13.68 1.04
CA GLY A 133 -25.30 12.97 1.22
C GLY A 133 -25.30 11.89 2.30
N PHE A 134 -24.27 11.80 3.13
CA PHE A 134 -24.37 11.13 4.42
C PHE A 134 -25.12 12.06 5.39
N ARG A 135 -26.44 11.97 5.40
CA ARG A 135 -27.29 12.47 6.49
C ARG A 135 -27.72 11.28 7.34
#